data_AF-E3PRX4-F1
#
_entry.id   AF-E3PRX4-F1
#
_cell.length_a   1.000
_cell.length_b   1.000
_cell.length_c   1.000
_cell.angle_alpha   90.00
_cell.angle_beta   90.00
_cell.angle_gamma   90.00
#
_symmetry.space_group_name_H-M   'P 1'
#
loop_
_entity.id
_entity.type
_entity.pdbx_description
1 polymer ?
#
loop_
_entity_poly.entity_id
_entity_poly.type
_entity_poly.pdbx_seq_one_letter_code
_entity_poly.pdbx_strand_id
1 'polypeptide(L)' 'MPTYILAKRVITNANYKTQTEKDEMQFKFDAFLLNNRVTQDEYNELTQILLDKQFVQ' A
#
# COMPACT_ATOMS: atom_id res chain seq x y z
N MET A 1 9.77 10.54 4.96
CA MET A 1 8.36 10.91 4.66
C MET A 1 7.42 10.23 5.65
N PRO A 2 6.57 10.94 6.40
CA PRO A 2 5.64 10.33 7.35
C PRO A 2 4.58 9.44 6.67
N THR A 3 4.18 9.76 5.43
CA THR A 3 3.18 9.00 4.67
C THR A 3 3.62 7.58 4.35
N TYR A 4 4.87 7.39 3.89
CA TYR A 4 5.43 6.06 3.60
C TYR A 4 5.44 5.16 4.84
N ILE A 5 5.91 5.66 5.99
CA ILE A 5 5.99 4.89 7.23
C ILE A 5 4.59 4.44 7.69
N LEU A 6 3.61 5.34 7.61
CA LEU A 6 2.23 5.03 7.95
C LEU A 6 1.62 4.00 6.99
N ALA A 7 1.78 4.20 5.67
CA ALA A 7 1.29 3.28 4.66
C ALA A 7 1.87 1.87 4.85
N LYS A 8 3.19 1.76 5.03
CA LYS A 8 3.88 0.50 5.28
C LYS A 8 3.34 -0.21 6.52
N ARG A 9 3.15 0.53 7.62
CA ARG A 9 2.57 -0.02 8.84
C ARG A 9 1.13 -0.48 8.64
N VAL A 10 0.31 0.27 7.89
CA VAL A 10 -1.07 -0.10 7.58
C VAL A 10 -1.12 -1.39 6.77
N ILE A 11 -0.38 -1.48 5.66
CA ILE A 11 -0.35 -2.70 4.83
C ILE A 11 0.12 -3.90 5.66
N THR A 12 1.18 -3.71 6.45
CA THR A 12 1.76 -4.79 7.25
C THR A 12 0.78 -5.35 8.28
N ASN A 13 -0.06 -4.51 8.88
CA ASN A 13 -1.05 -4.93 9.88
C ASN A 13 -2.44 -5.21 9.28
N ALA A 14 -2.67 -4.87 8.01
CA ALA A 14 -3.93 -5.11 7.35
C ALA A 14 -4.10 -6.60 7.02
N ASN A 15 -5.30 -7.10 7.30
CA ASN A 15 -5.75 -8.44 6.94
C ASN A 15 -6.70 -8.32 5.76
N TYR A 16 -6.14 -8.36 4.55
CA TYR A 16 -6.92 -8.34 3.31
C TYR A 16 -7.64 -9.68 3.15
N LYS A 17 -8.96 -9.65 2.94
CA LYS A 17 -9.81 -10.82 2.71
C LYS A 17 -10.15 -10.96 1.23
N THR A 18 -10.18 -9.84 0.51
CA THR A 18 -10.56 -9.80 -0.90
C THR A 18 -9.57 -9.00 -1.73
N GLN A 19 -9.52 -9.30 -3.04
CA GLN A 19 -8.72 -8.52 -3.99
C GLN A 19 -9.20 -7.07 -4.06
N THR A 20 -10.50 -6.81 -3.92
CA THR A 20 -11.07 -5.45 -3.90
C THR A 20 -10.45 -4.58 -2.80
N GLU A 21 -10.25 -5.12 -1.59
CA GLU A 21 -9.61 -4.37 -0.49
C GLU A 21 -8.13 -4.05 -0.79
N LYS A 22 -7.44 -4.92 -1.53
CA LYS A 22 -6.09 -4.62 -2.01
C LYS A 22 -6.12 -3.54 -3.09
N ASP A 23 -7.05 -3.62 -4.04
CA ASP A 23 -7.17 -2.63 -5.12
C ASP A 23 -7.49 -1.23 -4.56
N GLU A 24 -8.36 -1.14 -3.54
CA GLU A 24 -8.61 0.10 -2.80
C GLU A 24 -7.36 0.65 -2.11
N MET A 25 -6.51 -0.24 -1.58
CA MET A 25 -5.24 0.18 -0.98
C MET A 25 -4.26 0.67 -2.04
N GLN A 26 -4.17 -0.04 -3.18
CA GLN A 26 -3.33 0.35 -4.30
C GLN A 26 -3.73 1.74 -4.84
N PHE A 27 -5.04 2.00 -4.98
CA PHE A 27 -5.56 3.32 -5.36
C PHE A 27 -5.11 4.45 -4.43
N LYS A 28 -5.00 4.17 -3.12
CA LYS A 28 -4.45 5.15 -2.16
C LYS A 28 -2.97 5.42 -2.40
N PHE A 29 -2.18 4.42 -2.77
CA PHE A 29 -0.76 4.62 -3.10
C PHE A 29 -0.59 5.42 -4.38
N ASP A 30 -1.41 5.16 -5.39
CA ASP A 30 -1.43 5.95 -6.63
C ASP A 30 -1.70 7.43 -6.32
N ALA A 31 -2.70 7.69 -5.47
CA ALA A 31 -2.99 9.05 -5.02
C ALA A 31 -1.81 9.68 -4.25
N PHE A 32 -1.12 8.93 -3.39
CA PHE A 32 0.05 9.46 -2.67
C PHE A 32 1.22 9.78 -3.61
N LEU A 33 1.45 8.96 -4.64
CA LEU A 33 2.47 9.21 -5.65
C LEU A 33 2.13 10.45 -6.49
N LEU A 34 0.89 10.55 -6.97
CA LEU A 34 0.42 11.72 -7.73
C LEU A 34 0.50 13.03 -6.94
N ASN A 35 0.37 12.95 -5.61
CA ASN A 35 0.50 14.10 -4.72
C ASN A 35 1.94 14.35 -4.24
N ASN A 36 2.95 13.65 -4.79
CA ASN A 36 4.35 13.72 -4.36
C ASN A 36 4.55 13.50 -2.84
N ARG A 37 3.66 12.73 -2.20
CA ARG A 37 3.75 12.39 -0.76
C ARG A 37 4.67 11.21 -0.49
N VAL A 38 4.88 10.38 -1.52
CA VAL A 38 5.85 9.29 -1.55
C VAL A 38 6.64 9.41 -2.85
N THR A 39 7.87 8.93 -2.82
CA THR A 39 8.70 8.78 -4.02
C THR A 39 8.29 7.56 -4.83
N GLN A 40 8.76 7.46 -6.07
CA GLN A 40 8.50 6.31 -6.93
C GLN A 40 9.08 5.01 -6.33
N ASP A 41 10.26 5.08 -5.70
CA ASP A 41 10.87 3.92 -5.03
C ASP A 41 10.04 3.47 -3.82
N GLU A 42 9.61 4.41 -2.97
CA GLU A 42 8.73 4.12 -1.84
C GLU A 42 7.39 3.52 -2.30
N TYR A 43 6.81 4.06 -3.37
CA TYR A 43 5.58 3.54 -3.98
C TYR A 43 5.77 2.09 -4.45
N ASN A 44 6.84 1.81 -5.20
CA ASN A 44 7.13 0.47 -5.70
C ASN A 44 7.27 -0.54 -4.55
N GLU A 45 7.94 -0.14 -3.47
CA GLU A 45 8.08 -0.97 -2.27
C GLU A 45 6.73 -1.24 -1.61
N LEU A 46 5.89 -0.21 -1.42
CA LEU A 46 4.56 -0.36 -0.83
C LEU A 46 3.67 -1.30 -1.69
N THR A 47 3.71 -1.16 -3.01
CA THR A 47 2.99 -2.04 -3.93
C THR A 47 3.49 -3.48 -3.86
N GLN A 48 4.80 -3.71 -3.78
CA GLN A 48 5.35 -5.05 -3.59
C GLN A 48 4.88 -5.69 -2.28
N ILE A 49 4.94 -4.94 -1.17
CA ILE A 49 4.44 -5.43 0.13
C ILE A 49 2.96 -5.79 0.05
N LEU A 50 2.15 -4.98 -0.65
CA LEU A 50 0.73 -5.24 -0.84
C LEU A 50 0.46 -6.47 -1.72
N LEU A 51 1.25 -6.69 -2.76
CA LEU A 51 1.15 -7.87 -3.62
C LEU A 51 1.49 -9.15 -2.85
N ASP A 52 2.57 -9.13 -2.06
CA ASP A 52 3.05 -10.26 -1.25
C ASP A 52 2.09 -10.67 -0.12
N LYS A 53 1.18 -9.78 0.30
CA LYS A 53 0.18 -10.13 1.31
C LYS A 53 -0.75 -11.24 0.83
N GLN A 54 -0.80 -12.35 1.54
CA GLN A 54 -1.82 -13.37 1.25
C GLN A 54 -3.20 -12.94 1.74
N PHE A 55 -4.24 -13.39 1.05
CA PHE A 55 -5.60 -13.23 1.53
C PHE A 55 -5.79 -14.08 2.78
N VAL A 56 -6.26 -13.44 3.85
CA VAL A 56 -6.63 -14.15 5.07
C VAL A 56 -7.99 -14.82 4.80
N GLN A 57 -8.00 -16.15 4.85
CA GLN A 57 -9.22 -16.98 4.69
C GLN A 57 -10.23 -16.74 5.81
#